data_AF-A0A6G3X7S2-F1
#
_entry.id   AF-A0A6G3X7S2-F1
#
_cell.length_a   1.000
_cell.length_b   1.000
_cell.length_c   1.000
_cell.angle_alpha   90.00
_cell.angle_beta   90.00
_cell.angle_gamma   90.00
#
_symmetry.space_group_name_H-M   'P 1'
#
loop_
_entity.id
_entity.type
_entity.pdbx_description
1 polymer ?
#
loop_
_entity_poly.entity_id
_entity_poly.type
_entity_poly.pdbx_seq_one_letter_code
_entity_poly.pdbx_strand_id
1 'polypeptide(L)'
;MKHSRKKNARRYIVAASIGALLSAGVATGAYAGTTEEPSAPAAAPAYQPEMVKALATTLGVSEKAAVERLDREAEQQDRFAELREDRVETLGAFFTKDGSLVVNAADAGAAKEVRAAGLEARVPERGESELDRIKAQLDAKALKSAPAGVSAWSVDLASDTVTVEVNGDSDAATRSFLKAAKSNGDAVRVVKGQEKLETQAVVPPGSRMTFNGYLCSVGYGAKDRNGKQVLVTAGHCIEDLPELAYNGTRFAKGTHTRFALGTRSV
;
A
#
# COMPACT_ATOMS: atom_id res chain seq x y z
N MET A 1 -41.70 -53.92 13.48
CA MET A 1 -40.87 -55.02 12.94
C MET A 1 -39.43 -54.52 12.82
N LYS A 2 -38.47 -55.35 13.23
CA LYS A 2 -37.01 -55.11 13.32
C LYS A 2 -36.32 -55.39 11.97
N HIS A 3 -35.17 -54.71 11.76
CA HIS A 3 -33.88 -55.17 11.20
C HIS A 3 -33.25 -54.06 10.31
N SER A 4 -32.04 -53.50 10.47
CA SER A 4 -30.72 -53.81 11.07
C SER A 4 -29.62 -54.09 10.03
N ARG A 5 -28.58 -53.22 10.06
CA ARG A 5 -27.15 -53.37 9.66
C ARG A 5 -26.84 -53.45 8.14
N LYS A 6 -25.70 -52.93 7.63
CA LYS A 6 -24.31 -52.89 8.16
C LYS A 6 -23.52 -51.63 7.74
N LYS A 7 -22.57 -51.23 8.62
CA LYS A 7 -21.48 -50.28 8.38
C LYS A 7 -20.22 -51.05 7.95
N ASN A 8 -19.37 -50.46 7.09
CA ASN A 8 -17.99 -50.90 6.86
C ASN A 8 -17.03 -49.74 7.12
N ALA A 9 -16.08 -49.95 8.04
CA ALA A 9 -14.92 -49.11 8.31
C ALA A 9 -13.67 -49.94 7.99
N ARG A 10 -12.64 -49.33 7.38
CA ARG A 10 -11.32 -49.96 7.19
C ARG A 10 -10.25 -49.15 7.92
N ARG A 11 -9.46 -49.88 8.70
CA ARG A 11 -8.29 -49.47 9.50
C ARG A 11 -7.02 -49.98 8.81
N TYR A 12 -5.91 -49.24 8.89
CA TYR A 12 -4.53 -49.73 8.72
C TYR A 12 -3.67 -48.93 9.72
N ILE A 13 -3.33 -49.47 10.90
CA ILE A 13 -2.14 -50.24 11.31
C ILE A 13 -0.81 -49.49 11.13
N VAL A 14 -0.25 -49.09 12.27
CA VAL A 14 1.12 -48.62 12.53
C VAL A 14 2.01 -49.84 12.78
N ALA A 15 3.23 -49.84 12.24
CA ALA A 15 4.30 -50.75 12.66
C ALA A 15 5.57 -49.96 12.97
N ALA A 16 6.08 -50.17 14.18
CA ALA A 16 7.31 -49.62 14.72
C ALA A 16 8.48 -50.59 14.46
N SER A 17 9.69 -50.06 14.35
CA SER A 17 10.92 -50.83 14.52
C SER A 17 12.00 -50.01 15.21
N ILE A 18 12.35 -50.46 16.41
CA ILE A 18 13.52 -50.09 17.20
C ILE A 18 14.65 -51.04 16.77
N GLY A 19 15.85 -50.50 16.52
CA GLY A 19 17.06 -51.29 16.29
C GLY A 19 18.29 -50.50 16.72
N ALA A 20 18.76 -50.75 17.94
CA ALA A 20 20.04 -50.26 18.44
C ALA A 20 21.16 -51.24 18.04
N LEU A 21 22.29 -50.72 17.54
CA LEU A 21 23.56 -51.42 17.51
C LEU A 21 24.69 -50.44 17.90
N LEU A 22 25.34 -50.74 19.01
CA LEU A 22 26.59 -50.14 19.48
C LEU A 22 27.77 -50.74 18.72
N SER A 23 28.78 -49.93 18.38
CA SER A 23 30.20 -50.33 18.30
C SER A 23 31.10 -49.09 18.34
N ALA A 24 32.06 -49.11 19.28
CA ALA A 24 32.99 -48.04 19.59
C ALA A 24 34.24 -48.06 18.69
N GLY A 25 34.94 -46.91 18.61
CA GLY A 25 36.30 -46.84 18.07
C GLY A 25 36.86 -45.42 18.20
N VAL A 26 37.73 -45.19 19.19
CA VAL A 26 38.48 -43.95 19.39
C VAL A 26 39.80 -44.04 18.63
N ALA A 27 40.15 -43.00 17.85
CA ALA A 27 41.53 -42.68 17.50
C ALA A 27 41.69 -41.18 17.28
N THR A 28 42.61 -40.60 18.03
CA THR A 28 43.05 -39.21 18.06
C THR A 28 43.76 -38.79 16.77
N GLY A 29 43.41 -37.62 16.23
CA GLY A 29 44.19 -36.89 15.25
C GLY A 29 43.97 -35.40 15.42
N ALA A 30 44.92 -34.72 16.05
CA ALA A 30 44.92 -33.27 16.19
C ALA A 30 45.31 -32.63 14.85
N TYR A 31 44.31 -32.14 14.11
CA TYR A 31 44.51 -31.10 13.11
C TYR A 31 44.02 -29.79 13.72
N ALA A 32 44.97 -28.92 14.10
CA ALA A 32 44.70 -27.52 14.33
C ALA A 32 44.52 -26.84 12.97
N GLY A 33 43.41 -27.16 12.29
CA GLY A 33 42.88 -26.33 11.22
C GLY A 33 42.06 -25.23 11.87
N THR A 34 42.40 -23.97 11.63
CA THR A 34 41.47 -22.86 11.85
C THR A 34 40.27 -23.10 10.93
N THR A 35 39.26 -23.79 11.44
CA THR A 35 37.93 -23.79 10.83
C THR A 35 37.41 -22.37 10.97
N GLU A 36 37.64 -21.59 9.92
CA GLU A 36 36.88 -20.38 9.66
C GLU A 36 35.42 -20.84 9.59
N GLU A 37 34.65 -20.48 10.61
CA GLU A 37 33.22 -20.79 10.68
C GLU A 37 32.58 -20.24 9.41
N PRO A 38 31.82 -21.06 8.64
CA PRO A 38 31.09 -20.56 7.48
C PRO A 38 30.22 -19.39 7.96
N SER A 39 30.55 -18.18 7.49
CA SER A 39 29.78 -16.98 7.80
C SER A 39 28.32 -17.27 7.43
N ALA A 40 27.42 -17.11 8.39
CA ALA A 40 26.00 -17.30 8.15
C ALA A 40 25.58 -16.53 6.88
N PRO A 41 24.75 -17.10 6.00
CA PRO A 41 24.33 -16.42 4.79
C PRO A 41 23.73 -15.06 5.18
N ALA A 42 24.25 -14.00 4.57
CA ALA A 42 23.79 -12.65 4.82
C ALA A 42 22.26 -12.63 4.67
N ALA A 43 21.57 -12.13 5.70
CA ALA A 43 20.13 -11.98 5.67
C ALA A 43 19.73 -11.26 4.37
N ALA A 44 18.67 -11.75 3.72
CA ALA A 44 18.14 -11.08 2.55
C ALA A 44 17.86 -9.60 2.92
N PRO A 45 18.21 -8.64 2.05
CA PRO A 45 18.00 -7.24 2.36
C PRO A 45 16.52 -6.99 2.64
N ALA A 46 16.23 -6.28 3.74
CA ALA A 46 14.85 -5.99 4.18
C ALA A 46 14.06 -5.21 3.11
N TYR A 47 14.77 -4.42 2.30
CA TYR A 47 14.22 -3.58 1.25
C TYR A 47 14.83 -3.92 -0.10
N GLN A 48 14.06 -3.74 -1.18
CA GLN A 48 14.56 -3.92 -2.55
C GLN A 48 15.65 -2.88 -2.85
N PRO A 49 16.83 -3.26 -3.38
CA PRO A 49 17.94 -2.34 -3.61
C PRO A 49 17.58 -1.12 -4.47
N GLU A 50 16.81 -1.33 -5.55
CA GLU A 50 16.38 -0.24 -6.44
C GLU A 50 15.44 0.76 -5.74
N MET A 51 14.61 0.31 -4.80
CA MET A 51 13.76 1.18 -3.99
C MET A 51 14.61 2.04 -3.05
N VAL A 52 15.60 1.45 -2.39
CA VAL A 52 16.53 2.18 -1.50
C VAL A 52 17.30 3.23 -2.28
N LYS A 53 17.85 2.86 -3.43
CA LYS A 53 18.59 3.78 -4.31
C LYS A 53 17.72 4.95 -4.80
N ALA A 54 16.48 4.67 -5.20
CA ALA A 54 15.54 5.70 -5.63
C ALA A 54 15.18 6.65 -4.47
N LEU A 55 14.93 6.11 -3.27
CA LEU A 55 14.65 6.91 -2.08
C LEU A 55 15.86 7.78 -1.69
N ALA A 56 17.06 7.20 -1.66
CA ALA A 56 18.31 7.90 -1.37
C ALA A 56 18.54 9.06 -2.34
N THR A 57 18.33 8.82 -3.64
CA THR A 57 18.42 9.86 -4.68
C THR A 57 17.39 10.97 -4.46
N THR A 58 16.14 10.59 -4.18
CA THR A 58 15.03 11.54 -3.97
C THR A 58 15.26 12.43 -2.75
N LEU A 59 15.77 11.85 -1.67
CA LEU A 59 16.03 12.55 -0.41
C LEU A 59 17.38 13.28 -0.40
N GLY A 60 18.28 12.99 -1.35
CA GLY A 60 19.63 13.52 -1.37
C GLY A 60 20.51 12.99 -0.24
N VAL A 61 20.33 11.73 0.15
CA VAL A 61 21.04 11.06 1.26
C VAL A 61 21.75 9.78 0.79
N SER A 62 22.57 9.17 1.64
CA SER A 62 23.17 7.87 1.34
C SER A 62 22.13 6.74 1.40
N GLU A 63 22.37 5.64 0.69
CA GLU A 63 21.51 4.44 0.77
C GLU A 63 21.37 3.93 2.21
N LYS A 64 22.46 3.97 2.99
CA LYS A 64 22.43 3.64 4.42
C LYS A 64 21.47 4.54 5.20
N ALA A 65 21.54 5.85 5.00
CA ALA A 65 20.63 6.79 5.68
C ALA A 65 19.17 6.63 5.23
N ALA A 66 18.94 6.25 3.98
CA ALA A 66 17.59 5.93 3.48
C ALA A 66 17.01 4.67 4.15
N VAL A 67 17.82 3.61 4.30
CA VAL A 67 17.43 2.40 5.06
C VAL A 67 17.14 2.74 6.52
N GLU A 68 18.06 3.45 7.19
CA GLU A 68 17.86 3.86 8.59
C GLU A 68 16.61 4.72 8.78
N ARG A 69 16.25 5.54 7.79
CA ARG A 69 14.99 6.29 7.80
C ARG A 69 13.78 5.36 7.70
N LEU A 70 13.77 4.43 6.75
CA LEU A 70 12.67 3.46 6.59
C LEU A 70 12.45 2.63 7.87
N ASP A 71 13.53 2.17 8.49
CA ASP A 71 13.46 1.41 9.74
C ASP A 71 12.84 2.24 10.88
N ARG A 72 13.23 3.51 11.02
CA ARG A 72 12.64 4.42 12.01
C ARG A 72 11.18 4.74 11.71
N GLU A 73 10.80 4.95 10.45
CA GLU A 73 9.41 5.21 10.06
C GLU A 73 8.53 3.98 10.33
N ALA A 74 9.02 2.77 10.06
CA ALA A 74 8.34 1.52 10.38
C ALA A 74 8.14 1.35 11.90
N GLU A 75 9.19 1.58 12.71
CA GLU A 75 9.07 1.48 14.18
C GLU A 75 8.04 2.48 14.74
N GLN A 76 7.99 3.70 14.20
CA GLN A 76 6.98 4.69 14.61
C GLN A 76 5.56 4.27 14.21
N GLN A 77 5.39 3.65 13.03
CA GLN A 77 4.10 3.10 12.60
C GLN A 77 3.65 1.95 13.48
N ASP A 78 4.57 1.06 13.88
CA ASP A 78 4.27 -0.04 14.80
C ASP A 78 3.80 0.49 16.15
N ARG A 79 4.53 1.47 16.73
CA ARG A 79 4.10 2.15 17.97
C ARG A 79 2.74 2.82 17.82
N PHE A 80 2.46 3.42 16.66
CA PHE A 80 1.17 4.05 16.40
C PHE A 80 0.04 3.00 16.32
N ALA A 81 0.29 1.86 15.68
CA ALA A 81 -0.67 0.76 15.60
C ALA A 81 -0.93 0.09 16.97
N GLU A 82 0.04 0.15 17.89
CA GLU A 82 -0.10 -0.31 19.26
C GLU A 82 -0.95 0.61 20.15
N LEU A 83 -1.14 1.89 19.76
CA LEU A 83 -2.12 2.76 20.39
C LEU A 83 -3.50 2.18 20.16
N ARG A 84 -4.13 1.70 21.23
CA ARG A 84 -5.47 1.15 21.11
C ARG A 84 -6.47 2.29 20.96
N GLU A 85 -7.24 2.27 19.87
CA GLU A 85 -8.26 3.28 19.57
C GLU A 85 -9.34 3.41 20.67
N ASP A 86 -9.59 2.34 21.44
CA ASP A 86 -10.52 2.36 22.58
C ASP A 86 -9.97 3.13 23.80
N ARG A 87 -8.68 3.52 23.76
CA ARG A 87 -7.98 4.21 24.86
C ARG A 87 -7.43 5.56 24.47
N VAL A 88 -7.01 5.73 23.22
CA VAL A 88 -6.37 6.96 22.74
C VAL A 88 -7.08 7.39 21.47
N GLU A 89 -7.89 8.44 21.60
CA GLU A 89 -8.60 9.01 20.46
C GLU A 89 -7.65 9.86 19.61
N THR A 90 -7.53 9.52 18.33
CA THR A 90 -6.66 10.20 17.36
C THR A 90 -7.48 10.67 16.16
N LEU A 91 -7.00 11.71 15.51
CA LEU A 91 -7.61 12.43 14.40
C LEU A 91 -6.70 12.40 13.16
N GLY A 92 -6.04 11.25 12.96
CA GLY A 92 -5.05 11.00 11.91
C GLY A 92 -3.60 11.23 12.36
N ALA A 93 -2.66 10.87 11.48
CA ALA A 93 -1.23 11.05 11.71
C ALA A 93 -0.51 11.35 10.38
N PHE A 94 0.65 12.00 10.45
CA PHE A 94 1.46 12.31 9.27
C PHE A 94 2.95 12.28 9.59
N PHE A 95 3.77 11.98 8.58
CA PHE A 95 5.21 12.10 8.68
C PHE A 95 5.66 13.52 8.33
N THR A 96 6.59 14.05 9.11
CA THR A 96 7.33 15.27 8.79
C THR A 96 8.41 14.98 7.75
N LYS A 97 9.00 16.04 7.18
CA LYS A 97 10.03 15.90 6.12
C LYS A 97 11.27 15.13 6.58
N ASP A 98 11.63 15.24 7.85
CA ASP A 98 12.72 14.54 8.53
C ASP A 98 12.37 13.10 8.97
N GLY A 99 11.11 12.69 8.83
CA GLY A 99 10.67 11.31 9.08
C GLY A 99 10.15 11.05 10.50
N SER A 100 9.77 12.09 11.25
CA SER A 100 9.06 11.94 12.52
C SER A 100 7.57 11.77 12.29
N LEU A 101 6.95 10.81 12.98
CA LEU A 101 5.50 10.59 12.95
C LEU A 101 4.83 11.48 13.99
N VAL A 102 4.01 12.42 13.53
CA VAL A 102 3.19 13.30 14.36
C VAL A 102 1.76 12.82 14.33
N VAL A 103 1.20 12.53 15.50
CA VAL A 103 -0.20 12.15 15.68
C VAL A 103 -1.03 13.38 16.04
N ASN A 104 -2.13 13.55 15.32
CA ASN A 104 -3.17 14.49 15.70
C ASN A 104 -4.03 13.84 16.79
N ALA A 105 -3.86 14.25 18.04
CA ALA A 105 -4.64 13.75 19.17
C ALA A 105 -5.96 14.51 19.31
N ALA A 106 -7.02 13.86 19.80
CA ALA A 106 -8.31 14.51 20.00
C ALA A 106 -8.29 15.60 21.08
N ASP A 107 -7.50 15.41 22.13
CA ASP A 107 -7.34 16.36 23.22
C ASP A 107 -5.97 16.26 23.91
N ALA A 108 -5.76 17.07 24.95
CA ALA A 108 -4.51 17.10 25.70
C ALA A 108 -4.21 15.79 26.44
N GLY A 109 -5.24 15.03 26.84
CA GLY A 109 -5.11 13.71 27.48
C GLY A 109 -4.63 12.67 26.49
N ALA A 110 -5.30 12.54 25.34
CA ALA A 110 -4.86 11.69 24.25
C ALA A 110 -3.43 12.04 23.79
N ALA A 111 -3.11 13.33 23.69
CA ALA A 111 -1.76 13.78 23.33
C ALA A 111 -0.70 13.36 24.37
N LYS A 112 -1.06 13.23 25.65
CA LYS A 112 -0.16 12.73 26.69
C LYS A 112 0.10 11.23 26.54
N GLU A 113 -0.94 10.45 26.26
CA GLU A 113 -0.83 9.00 26.03
C GLU A 113 0.01 8.69 24.78
N VAL A 114 -0.20 9.43 23.67
CA VAL A 114 0.64 9.31 22.47
C VAL A 114 2.11 9.56 22.78
N ARG A 115 2.41 10.62 23.55
CA ARG A 115 3.80 10.93 23.95
C ARG A 115 4.38 9.87 24.89
N ALA A 116 3.57 9.29 25.76
CA ALA A 116 3.98 8.18 26.62
C ALA A 116 4.35 6.93 25.82
N ALA A 117 3.74 6.73 24.65
CA ALA A 117 4.11 5.70 23.68
C ALA A 117 5.34 6.06 22.82
N GLY A 118 5.98 7.21 23.06
CA GLY A 118 7.20 7.62 22.37
C GLY A 118 6.97 8.19 20.96
N LEU A 119 5.78 8.75 20.70
CA LEU A 119 5.43 9.44 19.45
C LEU A 119 5.25 10.94 19.68
N GLU A 120 5.39 11.74 18.62
CA GLU A 120 5.03 13.15 18.67
C GLU A 120 3.52 13.33 18.60
N ALA A 121 2.99 14.32 19.32
CA ALA A 121 1.56 14.57 19.39
C ALA A 121 1.25 16.07 19.37
N ARG A 122 0.20 16.44 18.64
CA ARG A 122 -0.42 17.77 18.67
C ARG A 122 -1.94 17.65 18.72
N VAL A 123 -2.62 18.68 19.20
CA VAL A 123 -4.08 18.78 19.11
C VAL A 123 -4.41 19.72 17.95
N PRO A 124 -5.02 19.24 16.85
CA PRO A 124 -5.39 20.07 15.71
C PRO A 124 -6.64 20.92 16.02
N GLU A 125 -6.98 21.84 15.14
CA GLU A 125 -8.25 22.56 15.20
C GLU A 125 -9.41 21.67 14.73
N ARG A 126 -9.18 20.85 13.68
CA ARG A 126 -10.24 20.12 12.97
C ARG A 126 -10.00 18.61 12.90
N GLY A 127 -8.82 18.19 12.43
CA GLY A 127 -8.48 16.77 12.31
C GLY A 127 -9.13 16.06 11.11
N GLU A 128 -8.73 14.80 10.88
CA GLU A 128 -9.01 14.05 9.65
C GLU A 128 -10.50 13.95 9.30
N SER A 129 -11.33 13.52 10.25
CA SER A 129 -12.76 13.30 10.00
C SER A 129 -13.52 14.57 9.57
N GLU A 130 -13.14 15.74 10.08
CA GLU A 130 -13.75 17.00 9.66
C GLU A 130 -13.28 17.42 8.27
N LEU A 131 -11.98 17.31 8.01
CA LEU A 131 -11.41 17.63 6.70
C LEU A 131 -11.95 16.71 5.59
N ASP A 132 -12.17 15.43 5.89
CA ASP A 132 -12.79 14.47 4.97
C ASP A 132 -14.24 14.85 4.63
N ARG A 133 -15.01 15.38 5.58
CA ARG A 133 -16.37 15.87 5.30
C ARG A 133 -16.33 17.05 4.33
N ILE A 134 -15.39 17.99 4.52
CA ILE A 134 -15.20 19.12 3.61
C ILE A 134 -14.80 18.62 2.22
N LYS A 135 -13.82 17.70 2.14
CA LYS A 135 -13.39 17.09 0.89
C LYS A 135 -14.55 16.39 0.18
N ALA A 136 -15.37 15.62 0.89
CA ALA A 136 -16.53 14.92 0.33
C ALA A 136 -17.58 15.88 -0.26
N GLN A 137 -17.79 17.05 0.36
CA GLN A 137 -18.66 18.09 -0.19
C GLN A 137 -18.11 18.64 -1.52
N LEU A 138 -16.79 18.84 -1.59
CA LEU A 138 -16.12 19.27 -2.83
C LEU A 138 -16.18 18.18 -3.90
N ASP A 139 -15.95 16.91 -3.55
CA ASP A 139 -16.10 15.75 -4.44
C ASP A 139 -17.50 15.71 -5.05
N ALA A 140 -18.54 15.80 -4.21
CA ALA A 140 -19.94 15.78 -4.66
C ALA A 140 -20.26 16.96 -5.61
N LYS A 141 -19.61 18.11 -5.41
CA LYS A 141 -19.78 19.26 -6.28
C LYS A 141 -19.08 19.08 -7.62
N ALA A 142 -17.85 18.55 -7.61
CA ALA A 142 -17.09 18.27 -8.83
C ALA A 142 -17.78 17.21 -9.70
N LEU A 143 -18.44 16.22 -9.10
CA LEU A 143 -19.24 15.22 -9.82
C LEU A 143 -20.43 15.82 -10.57
N LYS A 144 -21.03 16.90 -10.06
CA LYS A 144 -22.13 17.60 -10.73
C LYS A 144 -21.65 18.50 -11.86
N SER A 145 -20.50 19.15 -11.67
CA SER A 145 -19.92 20.07 -12.64
C SER A 145 -18.42 20.11 -12.44
N ALA A 146 -17.69 19.51 -13.39
CA ALA A 146 -16.25 19.34 -13.31
C ALA A 146 -15.54 20.71 -13.39
N PRO A 147 -14.73 21.09 -12.38
CA PRO A 147 -14.00 22.35 -12.37
C PRO A 147 -12.69 22.22 -13.16
N ALA A 148 -12.72 22.52 -14.46
CA ALA A 148 -11.57 22.31 -15.35
C ALA A 148 -10.29 23.09 -14.95
N GLY A 149 -10.45 24.20 -14.23
CA GLY A 149 -9.35 25.02 -13.72
C GLY A 149 -8.76 24.56 -12.37
N VAL A 150 -9.28 23.49 -11.79
CA VAL A 150 -8.76 22.88 -10.54
C VAL A 150 -7.97 21.63 -10.90
N SER A 151 -6.71 21.59 -10.44
CA SER A 151 -5.80 20.47 -10.65
C SER A 151 -6.12 19.32 -9.69
N ALA A 152 -6.21 19.61 -8.40
CA ALA A 152 -6.47 18.62 -7.37
C ALA A 152 -7.08 19.25 -6.12
N TRP A 153 -7.67 18.42 -5.25
CA TRP A 153 -7.97 18.80 -3.88
C TRP A 153 -7.87 17.60 -2.94
N SER A 154 -7.31 17.81 -1.76
CA SER A 154 -6.97 16.73 -0.81
C SER A 154 -6.96 17.24 0.63
N VAL A 155 -7.15 16.30 1.56
CA VAL A 155 -6.88 16.54 2.98
C VAL A 155 -5.37 16.64 3.19
N ASP A 156 -4.94 17.66 3.90
CA ASP A 156 -3.57 17.85 4.37
C ASP A 156 -3.59 17.90 5.90
N LEU A 157 -3.31 16.75 6.51
CA LEU A 157 -3.26 16.59 7.96
C LEU A 157 -2.11 17.35 8.62
N ALA A 158 -1.04 17.68 7.88
CA ALA A 158 0.09 18.40 8.46
C ALA A 158 -0.26 19.86 8.72
N SER A 159 -0.94 20.49 7.77
CA SER A 159 -1.43 21.86 7.92
C SER A 159 -2.84 21.97 8.49
N ASP A 160 -3.50 20.83 8.74
CA ASP A 160 -4.88 20.74 9.21
C ASP A 160 -5.85 21.50 8.29
N THR A 161 -5.77 21.29 6.97
CA THR A 161 -6.64 21.94 5.97
C THR A 161 -6.98 21.01 4.81
N VAL A 162 -8.01 21.36 4.03
CA VAL A 162 -8.18 20.83 2.67
C VAL A 162 -7.44 21.75 1.70
N THR A 163 -6.45 21.24 0.98
CA THR A 163 -5.76 21.99 -0.06
C THR A 163 -6.53 21.89 -1.38
N VAL A 164 -6.66 23.01 -2.09
CA VAL A 164 -7.25 23.10 -3.44
C VAL A 164 -6.23 23.71 -4.38
N GLU A 165 -5.74 22.92 -5.32
CA GLU A 165 -4.73 23.27 -6.30
C GLU A 165 -5.37 23.79 -7.58
N VAL A 166 -4.98 24.99 -8.03
CA VAL A 166 -5.66 25.73 -9.10
C VAL A 166 -4.67 26.07 -10.22
N ASN A 167 -5.05 25.68 -11.45
CA ASN A 167 -4.36 26.02 -12.69
C ASN A 167 -5.05 27.15 -13.49
N GLY A 168 -6.31 27.47 -13.16
CA GLY A 168 -7.04 28.61 -13.74
C GLY A 168 -8.44 28.77 -13.12
N ASP A 169 -9.14 29.87 -13.42
CA ASP A 169 -10.50 30.15 -12.91
C ASP A 169 -11.43 30.81 -13.94
N SER A 170 -11.11 30.64 -15.22
CA SER A 170 -11.82 31.26 -16.34
C SER A 170 -13.21 30.66 -16.59
N ASP A 171 -13.47 29.42 -16.19
CA ASP A 171 -14.77 28.77 -16.37
C ASP A 171 -15.71 28.91 -15.15
N ALA A 172 -17.01 28.85 -15.42
CA ALA A 172 -18.03 29.06 -14.40
C ALA A 172 -18.09 27.94 -13.35
N ALA A 173 -17.78 26.70 -13.74
CA ALA A 173 -17.77 25.55 -12.84
C ALA A 173 -16.66 25.70 -11.79
N THR A 174 -15.46 26.10 -12.23
CA THR A 174 -14.32 26.39 -11.36
C THR A 174 -14.60 27.54 -10.41
N ARG A 175 -15.11 28.69 -10.89
CA ARG A 175 -15.48 29.80 -9.97
C ARG A 175 -16.50 29.36 -8.92
N SER A 176 -17.50 28.58 -9.33
CA SER A 176 -18.51 28.03 -8.43
C SER A 176 -17.89 27.05 -7.42
N PHE A 177 -16.95 26.20 -7.86
CA PHE A 177 -16.21 25.28 -6.99
C PHE A 177 -15.35 26.03 -5.98
N LEU A 178 -14.57 27.01 -6.42
CA LEU A 178 -13.74 27.84 -5.55
C LEU A 178 -14.56 28.66 -4.55
N LYS A 179 -15.77 29.09 -4.92
CA LYS A 179 -16.69 29.75 -3.99
C LYS A 179 -17.14 28.79 -2.87
N ALA A 180 -17.46 27.55 -3.21
CA ALA A 180 -17.83 26.53 -2.22
C ALA A 180 -16.65 26.08 -1.36
N ALA A 181 -15.45 25.98 -1.94
CA ALA A 181 -14.22 25.77 -1.20
C ALA A 181 -14.00 26.88 -0.15
N LYS A 182 -14.02 28.14 -0.59
CA LYS A 182 -13.80 29.31 0.29
C LYS A 182 -14.90 29.53 1.34
N SER A 183 -16.10 28.99 1.17
CA SER A 183 -17.12 29.08 2.22
C SER A 183 -16.81 28.27 3.48
N ASN A 184 -15.79 27.40 3.43
CA ASN A 184 -15.27 26.71 4.61
C ASN A 184 -14.21 27.52 5.38
N GLY A 185 -13.99 28.79 5.01
CA GLY A 185 -13.06 29.69 5.70
C GLY A 185 -11.63 29.15 5.70
N ASP A 186 -10.98 29.24 6.86
CA ASP A 186 -9.58 28.82 7.05
C ASP A 186 -9.39 27.30 6.96
N ALA A 187 -10.49 26.55 6.81
CA ALA A 187 -10.41 25.11 6.57
C ALA A 187 -10.01 24.69 5.17
N VAL A 188 -10.02 25.62 4.23
CA VAL A 188 -9.59 25.36 2.86
C VAL A 188 -8.48 26.33 2.45
N ARG A 189 -7.34 25.77 2.04
CA ARG A 189 -6.23 26.53 1.48
C ARG A 189 -6.22 26.41 -0.04
N VAL A 190 -6.40 27.53 -0.73
CA VAL A 190 -6.31 27.58 -2.20
C VAL A 190 -4.88 27.88 -2.63
N VAL A 191 -4.27 26.96 -3.36
CA VAL A 191 -2.90 27.07 -3.91
C VAL A 191 -3.01 27.33 -5.41
N LYS A 192 -2.56 28.50 -5.86
CA LYS A 192 -2.63 28.93 -7.27
C LYS A 192 -1.33 28.63 -8.02
N GLY A 193 -1.38 28.79 -9.35
CA GLY A 193 -0.21 28.67 -10.21
C GLY A 193 0.25 27.23 -10.42
N GLN A 194 -0.67 26.28 -10.21
CA GLN A 194 -0.39 24.87 -10.44
C GLN A 194 -0.53 24.55 -11.92
N GLU A 195 0.16 23.51 -12.37
CA GLU A 195 0.05 23.03 -13.74
C GLU A 195 -1.31 22.34 -13.95
N LYS A 196 -1.83 22.43 -15.17
CA LYS A 196 -3.01 21.67 -15.56
C LYS A 196 -2.65 20.19 -15.61
N LEU A 197 -3.33 19.37 -14.81
CA LEU A 197 -3.14 17.92 -14.85
C LEU A 197 -3.74 17.35 -16.14
N GLU A 198 -2.98 16.51 -16.82
CA GLU A 198 -3.42 15.78 -17.99
C GLU A 198 -3.11 14.30 -17.83
N THR A 199 -4.01 13.44 -18.33
CA THR A 199 -3.78 12.00 -18.33
C THR A 199 -2.62 11.67 -19.26
N GLN A 200 -1.52 11.11 -18.73
CA GLN A 200 -0.36 10.75 -19.55
C GLN A 200 -0.65 9.59 -20.51
N ALA A 201 -1.59 8.71 -20.15
CA ALA A 201 -2.10 7.67 -21.02
C ALA A 201 -3.58 7.40 -20.70
N VAL A 202 -4.39 7.31 -21.75
CA VAL A 202 -5.71 6.68 -21.69
C VAL A 202 -5.55 5.35 -22.41
N VAL A 203 -5.93 4.25 -21.75
CA VAL A 203 -5.84 2.90 -22.31
C VAL A 203 -7.26 2.35 -22.50
N PRO A 204 -7.91 2.61 -23.65
CA PRO A 204 -9.25 2.11 -23.91
C PRO A 204 -9.30 0.57 -23.96
N PRO A 205 -10.40 -0.06 -23.51
CA PRO A 205 -10.70 -1.45 -23.87
C PRO A 205 -10.59 -1.68 -25.37
N GLY A 206 -10.07 -2.84 -25.78
CA GLY A 206 -9.80 -3.18 -27.18
C GLY A 206 -8.48 -2.63 -27.74
N SER A 207 -7.79 -1.75 -27.00
CA SER A 207 -6.47 -1.25 -27.39
C SER A 207 -5.42 -2.37 -27.47
N ARG A 208 -4.35 -2.15 -28.23
CA ARG A 208 -3.23 -3.10 -28.34
C ARG A 208 -2.44 -3.19 -27.04
N MET A 209 -2.48 -4.34 -26.39
CA MET A 209 -1.68 -4.67 -25.22
C MET A 209 -0.48 -5.53 -25.62
N THR A 210 0.71 -5.17 -25.19
CA THR A 210 1.95 -5.93 -25.44
C THR A 210 2.55 -6.45 -24.15
N PHE A 211 3.09 -7.66 -24.18
CA PHE A 211 3.76 -8.31 -23.05
C PHE A 211 4.70 -9.40 -23.58
N ASN A 212 5.93 -9.51 -23.08
CA ASN A 212 6.89 -10.57 -23.46
C ASN A 212 7.00 -10.84 -24.99
N GLY A 213 6.86 -9.80 -25.83
CA GLY A 213 6.87 -9.94 -27.30
C GLY A 213 5.55 -10.38 -27.94
N TYR A 214 4.52 -10.69 -27.15
CA TYR A 214 3.17 -11.04 -27.60
C TYR A 214 2.24 -9.83 -27.64
N LEU A 215 1.10 -10.01 -28.32
CA LEU A 215 0.03 -9.04 -28.44
C LEU A 215 -1.30 -9.65 -27.98
N CYS A 216 -2.04 -8.90 -27.18
CA CYS A 216 -3.47 -9.13 -26.92
C CYS A 216 -4.23 -7.80 -27.04
N SER A 217 -5.54 -7.85 -26.80
CA SER A 217 -6.35 -6.65 -26.60
C SER A 217 -6.45 -6.33 -25.12
N VAL A 218 -6.44 -5.05 -24.78
CA VAL A 218 -6.78 -4.56 -23.44
C VAL A 218 -8.22 -4.96 -23.13
N GLY A 219 -8.45 -5.55 -21.96
CA GLY A 219 -9.78 -5.90 -21.50
C GLY A 219 -10.51 -4.70 -20.88
N TYR A 220 -11.21 -4.92 -19.77
CA TYR A 220 -12.05 -3.89 -19.14
C TYR A 220 -11.55 -3.53 -17.74
N GLY A 221 -11.52 -2.23 -17.46
CA GLY A 221 -11.39 -1.74 -16.09
C GLY A 221 -12.63 -2.15 -15.28
N ALA A 222 -12.42 -2.71 -14.10
CA ALA A 222 -13.45 -3.08 -13.15
C ALA A 222 -13.03 -2.69 -11.72
N LYS A 223 -13.92 -2.90 -10.76
CA LYS A 223 -13.62 -2.76 -9.33
C LYS A 223 -13.95 -4.05 -8.62
N ASP A 224 -13.11 -4.46 -7.67
CA ASP A 224 -13.47 -5.55 -6.76
C ASP A 224 -14.46 -5.08 -5.68
N ARG A 225 -14.88 -6.00 -4.79
CA ARG A 225 -15.84 -5.70 -3.71
C ARG A 225 -15.35 -4.63 -2.73
N ASN A 226 -14.04 -4.40 -2.64
CA ASN A 226 -13.42 -3.41 -1.76
C ASN A 226 -13.18 -2.09 -2.52
N GLY A 227 -13.63 -1.97 -3.77
CA GLY A 227 -13.45 -0.79 -4.60
C GLY A 227 -12.08 -0.69 -5.28
N LYS A 228 -11.20 -1.70 -5.12
CA LYS A 228 -9.89 -1.71 -5.78
C LYS A 228 -10.07 -1.81 -7.29
N GLN A 229 -9.44 -0.90 -8.02
CA GLN A 229 -9.44 -0.94 -9.48
C GLN A 229 -8.63 -2.12 -9.99
N VAL A 230 -9.19 -2.86 -10.94
CA VAL A 230 -8.56 -4.03 -11.58
C VAL A 230 -8.79 -3.98 -13.08
N LEU A 231 -7.93 -4.64 -13.85
CA LEU A 231 -8.15 -4.90 -15.27
C LEU A 231 -8.52 -6.37 -15.44
N VAL A 232 -9.70 -6.63 -16.01
CA VAL A 232 -10.13 -7.97 -16.38
C VAL A 232 -9.74 -8.22 -17.83
N THR A 233 -8.93 -9.25 -18.08
CA THR A 233 -8.51 -9.67 -19.42
C THR A 233 -8.57 -11.20 -19.56
N ALA A 234 -8.29 -11.73 -20.75
CA ALA A 234 -8.25 -13.16 -21.00
C ALA A 234 -7.11 -13.81 -20.19
N GLY A 235 -7.44 -14.87 -19.44
CA GLY A 235 -6.47 -15.54 -18.56
C GLY A 235 -5.22 -16.05 -19.29
N HIS A 236 -5.36 -16.46 -20.56
CA HIS A 236 -4.25 -16.94 -21.37
C HIS A 236 -3.27 -15.84 -21.78
N CYS A 237 -3.71 -14.58 -21.84
CA CYS A 237 -2.81 -13.45 -22.11
C CYS A 237 -1.93 -13.10 -20.91
N ILE A 238 -2.26 -13.62 -19.71
CA ILE A 238 -1.57 -13.30 -18.47
C ILE A 238 -1.16 -14.55 -17.69
N GLU A 239 -0.92 -15.67 -18.38
CA GLU A 239 -0.54 -16.94 -17.75
C GLU A 239 0.66 -16.79 -16.81
N ASP A 240 1.73 -16.18 -17.31
CA ASP A 240 2.97 -15.94 -16.56
C ASP A 240 2.94 -14.65 -15.72
N LEU A 241 1.75 -14.09 -15.48
CA LEU A 241 1.54 -12.83 -14.76
C LEU A 241 2.43 -11.68 -15.26
N PRO A 242 2.50 -11.44 -16.58
CA PRO A 242 3.43 -10.48 -17.15
C PRO A 242 3.05 -9.05 -16.82
N GLU A 243 4.00 -8.14 -17.04
CA GLU A 243 3.68 -6.73 -17.15
C GLU A 243 3.11 -6.42 -18.54
N LEU A 244 2.11 -5.57 -18.53
CA LEU A 244 1.31 -5.21 -19.67
C LEU A 244 1.66 -3.78 -20.08
N ALA A 245 1.96 -3.60 -21.36
CA ALA A 245 2.30 -2.30 -21.92
C ALA A 245 1.33 -1.89 -23.03
N TYR A 246 1.10 -0.59 -23.14
CA TYR A 246 0.37 0.07 -24.23
C TYR A 246 1.28 1.17 -24.77
N ASN A 247 1.62 1.12 -26.07
CA ASN A 247 2.55 2.07 -26.71
C ASN A 247 3.86 2.28 -25.93
N GLY A 248 4.45 1.18 -25.43
CA GLY A 248 5.71 1.22 -24.66
C GLY A 248 5.55 1.65 -23.20
N THR A 249 4.37 2.10 -22.78
CA THR A 249 4.08 2.48 -21.40
C THR A 249 3.50 1.29 -20.63
N ARG A 250 4.15 0.89 -19.54
CA ARG A 250 3.63 -0.14 -18.62
C ARG A 250 2.40 0.41 -17.91
N PHE A 251 1.28 -0.30 -17.99
CA PHE A 251 -0.01 0.17 -17.44
C PHE A 251 -0.69 -0.82 -16.50
N ALA A 252 -0.32 -2.11 -16.53
CA ALA A 252 -0.85 -3.12 -15.63
C ALA A 252 0.15 -4.26 -15.43
N LYS A 253 -0.08 -5.09 -14.40
CA LYS A 253 0.66 -6.32 -14.14
C LYS A 253 -0.33 -7.44 -13.82
N GLY A 254 -0.12 -8.61 -14.41
CA GLY A 254 -0.87 -9.81 -14.05
C GLY A 254 -0.69 -10.11 -12.57
N THR A 255 -1.78 -10.38 -11.86
CA THR A 255 -1.71 -10.77 -10.43
C THR A 255 -2.31 -12.14 -10.19
N HIS A 256 -3.36 -12.49 -10.95
CA HIS A 256 -4.08 -13.75 -10.80
C HIS A 256 -4.60 -14.19 -12.18
N THR A 257 -4.53 -15.49 -12.45
CA THR A 257 -5.16 -16.12 -13.60
C THR A 257 -5.63 -17.53 -13.20
N ARG A 258 -6.71 -17.98 -13.83
CA ARG A 258 -7.17 -19.39 -13.73
C ARG A 258 -6.97 -20.15 -15.04
N PHE A 259 -6.25 -19.55 -15.98
CA PHE A 259 -5.78 -20.27 -17.14
C PHE A 259 -4.93 -21.46 -16.68
N ALA A 260 -5.14 -22.62 -17.30
CA ALA A 260 -4.64 -23.93 -16.87
C ALA A 260 -5.26 -24.60 -15.60
N LEU A 261 -6.15 -23.95 -14.83
CA LEU A 261 -6.81 -24.59 -13.66
C LEU A 261 -8.08 -25.42 -13.99
N GLY A 262 -8.41 -25.55 -15.28
CA GLY A 262 -9.28 -26.60 -15.82
C GLY A 262 -10.48 -27.05 -14.98
N THR A 263 -11.56 -26.26 -14.96
CA THR A 263 -12.89 -26.77 -15.34
C THR A 263 -13.61 -25.67 -16.12
N ARG A 264 -14.43 -26.08 -17.10
CA ARG A 264 -15.12 -25.20 -18.06
C ARG A 264 -15.79 -24.04 -17.33
N SER A 265 -15.56 -22.81 -17.80
CA SER A 265 -16.31 -21.63 -17.36
C SER A 265 -17.78 -21.79 -17.75
N VAL A 266 -18.60 -22.24 -16.79
CA VAL A 266 -20.04 -21.94 -16.68
C VAL A 266 -20.31 -21.46 -15.26
#